data_AF-A0A7C6T7S8-F1
#
_entry.id   AF-A0A7C6T7S8-F1
#
_cell.length_a   1.000
_cell.length_b   1.000
_cell.length_c   1.000
_cell.angle_alpha   90.00
_cell.angle_beta   90.00
_cell.angle_gamma   90.00
#
_symmetry.space_group_name_H-M   'P 1'
#
loop_
_entity.id
_entity.type
_entity.pdbx_description
1 polymer ?
#
loop_
_entity_poly.entity_id
_entity_poly.type
_entity_poly.pdbx_seq_one_letter_code
_entity_poly.pdbx_strand_id
1 'polypeptide(L)'
;MVGCLRRRIPGFTLIELLVVIAIIAILAAILFPVFARARENARKSTCQSNLKQIGMAVQMYAQDYDEIYPGISMATATSQCWTNDLLDPYIKNAKVWVCPSITSGTYGFNWRHMIKDTFSSPTSGVRMATVQRPADILIAVDVHTADLASGKENSTGGIFANCPKCVQPSWWNRYNHGISGRHFDGAVIAFADGHVKWMRLDQILANTNDLWAHSSY
;
A
#
# COMPACT_ATOMS: atom_id res chain seq x y z
N MET A 1 -44.41 12.80 64.03
CA MET A 1 -43.50 13.60 63.18
C MET A 1 -42.18 12.84 63.08
N VAL A 2 -41.87 12.25 61.93
CA VAL A 2 -40.59 11.54 61.72
C VAL A 2 -39.67 12.48 60.94
N GLY A 3 -38.63 12.99 61.59
CA GLY A 3 -37.61 13.83 60.97
C GLY A 3 -36.53 12.98 60.30
N CYS A 4 -36.43 13.07 58.98
CA CYS A 4 -35.39 12.39 58.19
C CYS A 4 -34.05 13.17 58.32
N LEU A 5 -33.07 12.58 59.01
CA LEU A 5 -31.72 13.14 59.12
C LEU A 5 -30.98 12.96 57.80
N ARG A 6 -30.83 14.05 57.05
CA ARG A 6 -30.04 14.11 55.80
C ARG A 6 -28.56 13.90 56.14
N ARG A 7 -28.02 12.71 55.86
CA ARG A 7 -26.57 12.44 55.91
C ARG A 7 -25.84 13.45 55.02
N ARG A 8 -24.93 14.23 55.60
CA ARG A 8 -23.98 15.03 54.82
C ARG A 8 -22.96 14.07 54.23
N ILE A 9 -22.94 13.98 52.90
CA ILE A 9 -21.87 13.31 52.17
C ILE A 9 -20.66 14.25 52.20
N PRO A 10 -19.46 13.80 52.59
CA PRO A 10 -18.26 14.63 52.52
C PRO A 10 -18.04 15.09 51.07
N GLY A 11 -17.76 16.39 50.89
CA GLY A 11 -17.48 16.98 49.58
C GLY A 11 -16.05 16.65 49.12
N PHE A 12 -15.87 16.51 47.82
CA PHE A 12 -14.57 16.25 47.20
C PHE A 12 -13.64 17.45 47.39
N THR A 13 -12.38 17.23 47.79
CA THR A 13 -11.40 18.31 47.93
C THR A 13 -10.77 18.65 46.57
N LEU A 14 -10.34 19.90 46.41
CA LEU A 14 -9.69 20.37 45.18
C LEU A 14 -8.38 19.60 44.89
N ILE A 15 -7.67 19.19 45.95
CA ILE A 15 -6.42 18.43 45.85
C ILE A 15 -6.68 17.01 45.31
N GLU A 16 -7.71 16.32 45.81
CA GLU A 16 -8.08 14.99 45.32
C GLU A 16 -8.43 15.04 43.82
N LEU A 17 -9.13 16.08 43.37
CA LEU A 17 -9.47 16.23 41.95
C LEU A 17 -8.21 16.49 41.11
N LEU A 18 -7.31 17.33 41.61
CA LEU A 18 -6.08 17.70 40.91
C LEU A 18 -5.13 16.51 40.74
N VAL A 19 -4.97 15.66 41.77
CA VAL A 19 -4.13 14.46 41.69
C VAL A 19 -4.69 13.46 40.67
N VAL A 20 -6.02 13.27 40.63
CA VAL A 20 -6.66 12.34 39.68
C VAL A 20 -6.44 12.78 38.24
N ILE A 21 -6.67 14.06 37.92
CA ILE A 21 -6.44 14.56 36.56
C ILE A 21 -4.95 14.51 36.20
N ALA A 22 -4.04 14.72 37.15
CA ALA A 22 -2.60 14.62 36.92
C ALA A 22 -2.20 13.19 36.55
N ILE A 23 -2.72 12.18 37.27
CA ILE A 23 -2.47 10.78 36.96
C ILE A 23 -3.05 10.41 35.60
N ILE A 24 -4.30 10.82 35.30
CA ILE A 24 -4.92 10.57 33.99
C ILE A 24 -4.11 11.20 32.86
N ALA A 25 -3.62 12.43 33.04
CA ALA A 25 -2.79 13.12 32.05
C ALA A 25 -1.48 12.37 31.77
N ILE A 26 -0.80 11.87 32.81
CA ILE A 26 0.43 11.08 32.65
C ILE A 26 0.15 9.76 31.92
N LEU A 27 -0.91 9.05 32.31
CA LEU A 27 -1.29 7.79 31.67
C LEU A 27 -1.67 7.99 30.20
N ALA A 28 -2.46 9.02 29.90
CA ALA A 28 -2.86 9.36 28.54
C ALA A 28 -1.65 9.75 27.68
N ALA A 29 -0.70 10.53 28.22
CA ALA A 29 0.51 10.94 27.51
C ALA A 29 1.37 9.75 27.05
N ILE A 30 1.43 8.67 27.82
CA ILE A 30 2.16 7.44 27.44
C ILE A 30 1.30 6.57 26.51
N LEU A 31 -0.01 6.49 26.74
CA LEU A 31 -0.89 5.61 26.00
C LEU A 31 -1.10 6.06 24.54
N PHE A 32 -1.20 7.36 24.27
CA PHE A 32 -1.42 7.87 22.91
C PHE A 32 -0.35 7.47 21.89
N PRO A 33 0.97 7.68 22.12
CA PRO A 33 2.00 7.28 21.16
C PRO A 33 2.05 5.76 20.96
N VAL A 34 1.86 4.98 22.03
CA VAL A 34 1.82 3.52 21.97
C VAL A 34 0.63 3.03 21.14
N PHE A 35 -0.55 3.60 21.38
CA PHE A 35 -1.76 3.25 20.65
C PHE A 35 -1.66 3.61 19.16
N ALA A 36 -1.10 4.77 18.83
CA ALA A 36 -0.85 5.17 17.45
C ALA A 36 0.06 4.16 16.72
N ARG A 37 1.17 3.76 17.36
CA ARG A 37 2.07 2.74 16.81
C ARG A 37 1.42 1.37 16.66
N ALA A 38 0.64 0.94 17.66
CA ALA A 38 -0.10 -0.32 17.61
C ALA A 38 -1.12 -0.34 16.45
N ARG A 39 -1.86 0.76 16.27
CA ARG A 39 -2.81 0.92 15.16
C ARG A 39 -2.12 0.84 13.80
N GLU A 40 -0.94 1.46 13.67
CA GLU A 40 -0.19 1.42 12.41
C GLU A 40 0.40 0.04 12.13
N ASN A 41 0.88 -0.68 13.15
CA ASN A 41 1.27 -2.09 13.01
C ASN A 41 0.12 -2.97 12.51
N ALA A 42 -1.10 -2.74 13.02
CA ALA A 42 -2.28 -3.47 12.57
C ALA A 42 -2.60 -3.16 11.09
N ARG A 43 -2.55 -1.89 10.69
CA ARG A 43 -2.72 -1.47 9.29
C ARG A 43 -1.67 -2.08 8.37
N LYS A 44 -0.40 -2.07 8.76
CA LYS A 44 0.69 -2.72 8.03
C LYS A 44 0.45 -4.22 7.86
N SER A 45 -0.01 -4.90 8.91
CA SER A 45 -0.32 -6.35 8.85
C SER A 45 -1.46 -6.65 7.88
N THR A 46 -2.51 -5.83 7.90
CA THR A 46 -3.61 -5.94 6.93
C THR A 46 -3.14 -5.64 5.51
N CYS A 47 -2.31 -4.61 5.31
CA CYS A 47 -1.71 -4.28 4.02
C CYS A 47 -0.87 -5.45 3.47
N GLN A 48 -0.10 -6.12 4.32
CA GLN A 48 0.64 -7.33 3.97
C GLN A 48 -0.26 -8.49 3.55
N SER A 49 -1.38 -8.70 4.25
CA SER A 49 -2.38 -9.70 3.86
C SER A 49 -3.05 -9.37 2.52
N ASN A 50 -3.36 -8.09 2.28
CA ASN A 50 -3.94 -7.62 1.02
C ASN A 50 -2.97 -7.87 -0.15
N LEU A 51 -1.72 -7.43 -0.02
CA LEU A 51 -0.70 -7.65 -1.05
C LEU A 51 -0.38 -9.13 -1.25
N LYS A 52 -0.51 -9.97 -0.21
CA LYS A 52 -0.36 -11.42 -0.36
C LYS A 52 -1.49 -12.02 -1.19
N GLN A 53 -2.73 -11.56 -0.97
CA GLN A 53 -3.88 -11.96 -1.79
C GLN A 53 -3.70 -11.52 -3.24
N ILE A 54 -3.23 -10.29 -3.49
CA ILE A 54 -2.92 -9.79 -4.84
C ILE A 54 -1.80 -10.61 -5.47
N GLY A 55 -0.71 -10.86 -4.75
CA GLY A 55 0.41 -11.67 -5.25
C GLY A 55 -0.02 -13.10 -5.62
N MET A 56 -0.91 -13.72 -4.83
CA MET A 56 -1.48 -15.03 -5.18
C MET A 56 -2.38 -14.95 -6.42
N ALA A 57 -3.23 -13.93 -6.52
CA ALA A 57 -4.07 -13.72 -7.70
C ALA A 57 -3.24 -13.55 -8.98
N VAL A 58 -2.11 -12.85 -8.89
CA VAL A 58 -1.14 -12.73 -10.00
C VAL A 58 -0.59 -14.09 -10.44
N GLN A 59 -0.24 -14.96 -9.49
CA GLN A 59 0.23 -16.31 -9.82
C GLN A 59 -0.87 -17.17 -10.44
N MET A 60 -2.10 -17.08 -9.93
CA MET A 60 -3.24 -17.80 -10.50
C MET A 60 -3.53 -17.34 -11.93
N TYR A 61 -3.52 -16.03 -12.17
CA TYR A 61 -3.63 -15.47 -13.52
C TYR A 61 -2.53 -16.03 -14.43
N ALA A 62 -1.27 -15.98 -14.01
CA ALA A 62 -0.18 -16.45 -14.85
C ALA A 62 -0.31 -17.95 -15.21
N GLN A 63 -0.84 -18.77 -14.30
CA GLN A 63 -1.13 -20.18 -14.57
C GLN A 63 -2.21 -20.39 -15.63
N ASP A 64 -3.23 -19.53 -15.67
CA ASP A 64 -4.32 -19.62 -16.65
C ASP A 64 -3.95 -19.02 -18.02
N TYR A 65 -2.94 -18.14 -18.08
CA TYR A 65 -2.56 -17.37 -19.27
C TYR A 65 -1.10 -17.60 -19.70
N ASP A 66 -0.73 -18.85 -19.97
CA ASP A 66 0.56 -19.27 -20.57
C ASP A 66 1.82 -18.73 -19.86
N GLU A 67 1.78 -18.69 -18.52
CA GLU A 67 2.85 -18.17 -17.67
C GLU A 67 3.23 -16.71 -17.99
N ILE A 68 2.23 -15.89 -18.31
CA ILE A 68 2.37 -14.46 -18.57
C ILE A 68 1.79 -13.68 -17.39
N TYR A 69 2.57 -12.75 -16.84
CA TYR A 69 2.07 -11.83 -15.82
C TYR A 69 0.95 -10.95 -16.38
N PRO A 70 -0.01 -10.50 -15.55
CA PRO A 70 -1.11 -9.66 -16.00
C PRO A 70 -0.59 -8.32 -16.54
N GLY A 71 -0.97 -8.01 -17.78
CA GLY A 71 -0.61 -6.77 -18.44
C GLY A 71 -1.64 -5.65 -18.21
N ILE A 72 -1.59 -4.66 -19.09
CA ILE A 72 -2.63 -3.63 -19.24
C ILE A 72 -3.02 -3.51 -20.71
N SER A 73 -4.32 -3.32 -20.98
CA SER A 73 -4.81 -2.94 -22.31
C SER A 73 -5.46 -1.57 -22.26
N MET A 74 -5.07 -0.70 -23.18
CA MET A 74 -5.73 0.57 -23.50
C MET A 74 -6.12 0.58 -24.98
N ALA A 75 -6.55 -0.58 -25.51
CA ALA A 75 -6.85 -0.78 -26.92
C ALA A 75 -7.77 0.30 -27.52
N THR A 76 -8.71 0.86 -26.72
CA THR A 76 -9.45 2.08 -27.03
C THR A 76 -9.82 2.82 -25.74
N ALA A 77 -10.19 4.10 -25.80
CA ALA A 77 -10.64 4.88 -24.64
C ALA A 77 -11.83 4.22 -23.89
N THR A 78 -12.61 3.38 -24.58
CA THR A 78 -13.79 2.66 -24.06
C THR A 78 -13.53 1.19 -23.70
N SER A 79 -12.33 0.65 -23.96
CA SER A 79 -11.95 -0.75 -23.70
C SER A 79 -10.62 -0.82 -22.94
N GLN A 80 -10.49 0.01 -21.89
CA GLN A 80 -9.35 -0.05 -20.98
C GLN A 80 -9.55 -1.22 -20.01
N CYS A 81 -8.56 -2.11 -19.93
CA CYS A 81 -8.50 -3.20 -18.95
C CYS A 81 -7.24 -2.99 -18.10
N TRP A 82 -7.46 -2.61 -16.85
CA TRP A 82 -6.40 -2.48 -15.85
C TRP A 82 -6.07 -3.85 -15.27
N THR A 83 -4.89 -3.97 -14.69
CA THR A 83 -4.46 -5.20 -14.02
C THR A 83 -5.42 -5.61 -12.91
N ASN A 84 -6.07 -4.66 -12.23
CA ASN A 84 -7.12 -4.98 -11.26
C ASN A 84 -8.31 -5.70 -11.91
N ASP A 85 -8.76 -5.24 -13.07
CA ASP A 85 -9.88 -5.86 -13.81
C ASP A 85 -9.54 -7.30 -14.23
N LEU A 86 -8.27 -7.57 -14.56
CA LEU A 86 -7.79 -8.91 -14.90
C LEU A 86 -7.68 -9.83 -13.68
N LEU A 87 -7.46 -9.27 -12.50
CA LEU A 87 -7.26 -9.99 -11.26
C LEU A 87 -8.54 -10.14 -10.42
N ASP A 88 -9.56 -9.32 -10.67
CA ASP A 88 -10.85 -9.36 -9.99
C ASP A 88 -11.53 -10.75 -10.00
N PRO A 89 -11.47 -11.57 -11.07
CA PRO A 89 -11.98 -12.94 -11.03
C PRO A 89 -11.34 -13.81 -9.95
N TYR A 90 -10.08 -13.53 -9.61
CA TYR A 90 -9.29 -14.25 -8.60
C TYR A 90 -9.42 -13.61 -7.20
N ILE A 91 -9.93 -12.37 -7.10
CA ILE A 91 -10.07 -11.61 -5.87
C ILE A 91 -11.54 -11.40 -5.54
N LYS A 92 -12.05 -12.16 -4.57
CA LYS A 92 -13.47 -12.12 -4.17
C LYS A 92 -13.84 -10.93 -3.27
N ASN A 93 -12.88 -10.07 -2.92
CA ASN A 93 -13.10 -8.95 -2.00
C ASN A 93 -12.42 -7.67 -2.50
N ALA A 94 -13.22 -6.72 -2.99
CA ALA A 94 -12.74 -5.45 -3.52
C ALA A 94 -11.97 -4.59 -2.50
N LYS A 95 -12.17 -4.78 -1.18
CA LYS A 95 -11.41 -4.05 -0.15
C LYS A 95 -9.92 -4.41 -0.13
N VAL A 96 -9.55 -5.53 -0.75
CA VAL A 96 -8.15 -5.97 -0.88
C VAL A 96 -7.34 -4.97 -1.72
N TRP A 97 -7.98 -4.23 -2.63
CA TRP A 97 -7.30 -3.28 -3.50
C TRP A 97 -6.78 -2.04 -2.79
N VAL A 98 -7.32 -1.72 -1.62
CA VAL A 98 -7.06 -0.44 -0.93
C VAL A 98 -6.23 -0.69 0.33
N CYS A 99 -5.16 0.08 0.49
CA CYS A 99 -4.40 0.08 1.73
C CYS A 99 -5.26 0.62 2.89
N PRO A 100 -5.28 -0.02 4.08
CA PRO A 100 -6.08 0.43 5.23
C PRO A 100 -5.64 1.79 5.82
N SER A 101 -4.54 2.34 5.34
CA SER A 101 -4.04 3.68 5.70
C SER A 101 -4.54 4.78 4.75
N ILE A 102 -5.25 4.45 3.67
CA ILE A 102 -5.86 5.40 2.73
C ILE A 102 -7.37 5.17 2.60
N THR A 103 -8.07 6.19 2.11
CA THR A 103 -9.54 6.14 1.92
C THR A 103 -9.93 5.87 0.48
N SER A 104 -9.03 6.10 -0.49
CA SER A 104 -9.30 5.90 -1.91
C SER A 104 -8.03 5.61 -2.72
N GLY A 105 -8.19 4.91 -3.84
CA GLY A 105 -7.11 4.48 -4.72
C GLY A 105 -6.74 3.00 -4.54
N THR A 106 -5.69 2.56 -5.23
CA THR A 106 -5.25 1.16 -5.26
C THR A 106 -3.74 1.04 -5.00
N TYR A 107 -3.28 -0.18 -4.73
CA TYR A 107 -1.88 -0.55 -4.89
C TYR A 107 -1.41 -0.31 -6.33
N GLY A 108 -0.17 0.14 -6.47
CA GLY A 108 0.47 0.36 -7.76
C GLY A 108 1.25 -0.86 -8.20
N PHE A 109 1.21 -1.15 -9.50
CA PHE A 109 1.89 -2.28 -10.10
C PHE A 109 3.11 -1.85 -10.92
N ASN A 110 4.13 -2.70 -10.98
CA ASN A 110 5.35 -2.43 -11.72
C ASN A 110 5.07 -2.29 -13.22
N TRP A 111 5.15 -1.06 -13.73
CA TRP A 111 4.81 -0.75 -15.11
C TRP A 111 5.62 -1.58 -16.12
N ARG A 112 6.89 -1.88 -15.83
CA ARG A 112 7.79 -2.64 -16.72
C ARG A 112 7.46 -4.13 -16.75
N HIS A 113 6.70 -4.62 -15.77
CA HIS A 113 6.13 -5.98 -15.78
C HIS A 113 4.75 -6.03 -16.44
N MET A 114 4.00 -4.93 -16.38
CA MET A 114 2.66 -4.81 -16.95
C MET A 114 2.66 -4.43 -18.44
N ILE A 115 3.71 -3.75 -18.91
CA ILE A 115 3.80 -3.14 -20.24
C ILE A 115 5.13 -3.56 -20.85
N LYS A 116 5.16 -4.67 -21.59
CA LYS A 116 6.38 -5.09 -22.26
C LYS A 116 6.77 -4.10 -23.35
N ASP A 117 5.83 -3.63 -24.19
CA ASP A 117 6.13 -2.68 -25.28
C ASP A 117 4.94 -1.82 -25.80
N THR A 118 3.67 -2.21 -25.60
CA THR A 118 2.49 -1.40 -26.03
C THR A 118 1.28 -1.61 -25.12
N PHE A 119 0.42 -0.60 -24.97
CA PHE A 119 -0.88 -0.69 -24.25
C PHE A 119 -1.96 -1.43 -25.06
N SER A 120 -1.58 -2.43 -25.86
CA SER A 120 -2.47 -2.96 -26.89
C SER A 120 -3.20 -4.25 -26.50
N SER A 121 -2.74 -4.97 -25.47
CA SER A 121 -3.28 -6.28 -25.10
C SER A 121 -3.16 -6.61 -23.60
N PRO A 122 -4.14 -7.29 -22.99
CA PRO A 122 -4.03 -7.85 -21.64
C PRO A 122 -2.91 -8.90 -21.47
N THR A 123 -2.48 -9.53 -22.57
CA THR A 123 -1.37 -10.50 -22.62
C THR A 123 -0.01 -9.86 -22.90
N SER A 124 0.08 -8.52 -22.84
CA SER A 124 1.32 -7.77 -23.05
C SER A 124 2.29 -7.81 -21.85
N GLY A 125 1.94 -8.52 -20.79
CA GLY A 125 2.81 -8.68 -19.63
C GLY A 125 4.04 -9.54 -19.93
N VAL A 126 4.92 -9.57 -18.95
CA VAL A 126 6.19 -10.29 -19.03
C VAL A 126 5.98 -11.79 -18.83
N ARG A 127 6.68 -12.63 -19.61
CA ARG A 127 6.69 -14.08 -19.41
C ARG A 127 7.45 -14.44 -18.15
N MET A 128 6.89 -15.28 -17.29
CA MET A 128 7.53 -15.74 -16.05
C MET A 128 8.92 -16.32 -16.30
N ALA A 129 9.09 -17.09 -17.39
CA ALA A 129 10.38 -17.68 -17.79
C ALA A 129 11.50 -16.66 -18.04
N THR A 130 11.17 -15.40 -18.37
CA THR A 130 12.18 -14.34 -18.58
C THR A 130 12.62 -13.66 -17.28
N VAL A 131 11.88 -13.88 -16.19
CA VAL A 131 12.15 -13.26 -14.90
C VAL A 131 13.20 -14.10 -14.15
N GLN A 132 14.46 -13.69 -14.23
CA GLN A 132 15.59 -14.43 -13.65
C GLN A 132 15.66 -14.40 -12.12
N ARG A 133 15.11 -13.35 -11.48
CA ARG A 133 15.17 -13.11 -10.03
C ARG A 133 13.80 -12.73 -9.45
N PRO A 134 12.82 -13.65 -9.47
CA PRO A 134 11.44 -13.33 -9.11
C PRO A 134 11.27 -12.93 -7.64
N ALA A 135 12.20 -13.33 -6.76
CA ALA A 135 12.20 -12.93 -5.34
C ALA A 135 12.78 -11.52 -5.08
N ASP A 136 13.41 -10.89 -6.06
CA ASP A 136 13.93 -9.51 -5.91
C ASP A 136 13.12 -8.49 -6.70
N ILE A 137 12.26 -8.96 -7.60
CA ILE A 137 11.52 -8.12 -8.52
C ILE A 137 10.15 -7.80 -7.95
N LEU A 138 9.84 -6.51 -7.86
CA LEU A 138 8.56 -6.03 -7.35
C LEU A 138 7.47 -6.15 -8.42
N ILE A 139 6.28 -6.61 -8.00
CA ILE A 139 5.06 -6.62 -8.82
C ILE A 139 4.09 -5.56 -8.37
N ALA A 140 3.80 -5.49 -7.06
CA ALA A 140 2.84 -4.53 -6.52
C ALA A 140 3.33 -3.93 -5.22
N VAL A 141 3.02 -2.66 -4.99
CA VAL A 141 3.46 -1.92 -3.81
C VAL A 141 2.48 -0.79 -3.51
N ASP A 142 2.45 -0.35 -2.27
CA ASP A 142 1.68 0.84 -1.89
C ASP A 142 2.29 2.10 -2.53
N VAL A 143 1.44 2.86 -3.21
CA VAL A 143 1.83 4.08 -3.90
C VAL A 143 0.97 5.25 -3.44
N HIS A 144 1.49 6.44 -3.63
CA HIS A 144 0.76 7.69 -3.50
C HIS A 144 0.78 8.41 -4.85
N THR A 145 -0.27 9.15 -5.14
CA THR A 145 -0.23 10.17 -6.18
C THR A 145 0.45 11.41 -5.59
N ALA A 146 1.59 11.82 -6.11
CA ALA A 146 2.13 13.14 -5.85
C ALA A 146 2.02 13.96 -7.14
N ASP A 147 1.55 15.20 -7.02
CA ASP A 147 1.93 16.21 -8.00
C ASP A 147 3.40 16.55 -7.73
N LEU A 148 4.30 16.20 -8.67
CA LEU A 148 5.74 16.47 -8.61
C LEU A 148 6.04 17.94 -8.27
N ALA A 149 5.16 18.87 -8.65
CA ALA A 149 5.33 20.29 -8.37
C ALA A 149 5.09 20.67 -6.89
N SER A 150 4.37 19.83 -6.14
CA SER A 150 3.91 20.17 -4.78
C SER A 150 4.70 19.47 -3.66
N GLY A 151 5.42 18.38 -3.97
CA GLY A 151 6.18 17.58 -3.00
C GLY A 151 5.33 16.95 -1.88
N LYS A 152 3.99 16.93 -2.00
CA LYS A 152 3.08 16.37 -1.00
C LYS A 152 2.60 14.99 -1.44
N GLU A 153 2.65 14.01 -0.53
CA GLU A 153 1.95 12.74 -0.70
C GLU A 153 0.43 12.99 -0.61
N ASN A 154 -0.33 12.68 -1.66
CA ASN A 154 -1.79 12.75 -1.58
C ASN A 154 -2.34 11.41 -1.09
N SER A 155 -3.51 11.44 -0.43
CA SER A 155 -4.21 10.27 0.12
C SER A 155 -4.81 9.31 -0.92
N THR A 156 -4.51 9.51 -2.21
CA THR A 156 -5.01 8.73 -3.33
C THR A 156 -3.92 7.79 -3.86
N GLY A 157 -4.21 6.49 -3.82
CA GLY A 157 -3.40 5.44 -4.47
C GLY A 157 -3.38 5.57 -6.00
N GLY A 158 -2.55 4.77 -6.65
CA GLY A 158 -2.22 4.87 -8.07
C GLY A 158 -2.04 3.49 -8.68
N ILE A 159 -2.25 3.36 -9.99
CA ILE A 159 -2.23 2.03 -10.63
C ILE A 159 -0.80 1.61 -11.01
N PHE A 160 0.13 2.56 -11.09
CA PHE A 160 1.53 2.30 -11.43
C PHE A 160 2.44 2.49 -10.23
N ALA A 161 3.42 1.60 -10.07
CA ALA A 161 4.56 1.76 -9.18
C ALA A 161 5.72 2.31 -10.02
N ASN A 162 5.85 3.64 -10.04
CA ASN A 162 6.89 4.27 -10.85
C ASN A 162 8.26 4.05 -10.23
N CYS A 163 9.19 3.70 -11.11
CA CYS A 163 10.59 3.58 -10.80
C CYS A 163 11.23 4.97 -10.66
N PRO A 164 11.84 5.29 -9.50
CA PRO A 164 12.42 6.60 -9.24
C PRO A 164 13.73 6.87 -9.98
N LYS A 165 14.35 5.83 -10.56
CA LYS A 165 15.61 5.90 -11.31
C LYS A 165 15.44 5.67 -12.81
N CYS A 166 14.22 5.47 -13.28
CA CYS A 166 13.93 5.18 -14.68
C CYS A 166 13.78 6.45 -15.49
N VAL A 167 14.28 6.42 -16.73
CA VAL A 167 13.91 7.41 -17.73
C VAL A 167 12.45 7.17 -18.08
N GLN A 168 11.58 8.10 -17.68
CA GLN A 168 10.15 8.05 -18.02
C GLN A 168 9.94 8.65 -19.41
N PRO A 169 8.98 8.13 -20.22
CA PRO A 169 8.60 8.78 -21.46
C PRO A 169 8.17 10.23 -21.22
N SER A 170 8.48 11.14 -22.15
CA SER A 170 8.23 12.59 -22.00
C SER A 170 6.75 12.95 -21.76
N TRP A 171 5.82 12.09 -22.18
CA TRP A 171 4.37 12.22 -22.00
C TRP A 171 3.84 11.64 -20.67
N TRP A 172 4.68 10.97 -19.87
CA TRP A 172 4.31 10.29 -18.62
C TRP A 172 4.36 11.20 -17.37
N ASN A 173 4.77 12.45 -17.53
CA ASN A 173 5.14 13.37 -16.44
C ASN A 173 3.95 13.98 -15.65
N ARG A 174 2.71 13.48 -15.83
CA ARG A 174 1.49 14.03 -15.20
C ARG A 174 0.92 13.22 -14.03
N TYR A 175 1.34 11.97 -13.86
CA TYR A 175 0.87 11.12 -12.77
C TYR A 175 2.05 10.45 -12.10
N ASN A 176 2.72 11.19 -11.21
CA ASN A 176 3.83 10.63 -10.46
C ASN A 176 3.29 9.77 -9.31
N HIS A 177 3.15 8.48 -9.58
CA HIS A 177 2.79 7.49 -8.60
C HIS A 177 4.04 7.04 -7.83
N GLY A 178 4.44 7.85 -6.85
CA GLY A 178 5.59 7.56 -5.99
C GLY A 178 5.28 6.42 -5.01
N ILE A 179 6.31 5.72 -4.55
CA ILE A 179 6.16 4.71 -3.49
C ILE A 179 5.80 5.41 -2.18
N SER A 180 4.76 4.95 -1.48
CA SER A 180 4.39 5.55 -0.19
C SER A 180 5.17 4.96 0.97
N GLY A 181 5.76 5.83 1.80
CA GLY A 181 6.42 5.45 3.05
C GLY A 181 5.48 5.27 4.25
N ARG A 182 4.17 5.19 4.04
CA ARG A 182 3.16 5.31 5.12
C ARG A 182 3.28 4.28 6.25
N HIS A 183 3.92 3.14 6.00
CA HIS A 183 4.12 2.09 6.98
C HIS A 183 5.50 2.18 7.64
N PHE A 184 5.69 3.18 8.52
CA PHE A 184 6.95 3.45 9.24
C PHE A 184 8.15 3.76 8.33
N ASP A 185 8.01 4.76 7.45
CA ASP A 185 9.03 5.15 6.46
C ASP A 185 9.42 3.99 5.54
N GLY A 186 8.43 3.17 5.19
CA GLY A 186 8.61 2.00 4.35
C GLY A 186 7.29 1.56 3.73
N ALA A 187 7.41 0.60 2.82
CA ALA A 187 6.29 0.06 2.08
C ALA A 187 6.29 -1.47 2.18
N VAL A 188 5.10 -2.05 2.08
CA VAL A 188 4.94 -3.48 1.86
C VAL A 188 4.94 -3.72 0.36
N ILE A 189 5.70 -4.71 -0.08
CA ILE A 189 5.93 -5.02 -1.50
C ILE A 189 5.56 -6.47 -1.74
N ALA A 190 4.76 -6.72 -2.78
CA ALA A 190 4.58 -8.04 -3.37
C ALA A 190 5.60 -8.25 -4.49
N PHE A 191 6.25 -9.40 -4.48
CA PHE A 191 7.30 -9.78 -5.42
C PHE A 191 6.77 -10.71 -6.50
N ALA A 192 7.59 -10.93 -7.53
CA ALA A 192 7.20 -11.70 -8.70
C ALA A 192 6.95 -13.19 -8.42
N ASP A 193 7.57 -13.76 -7.39
CA ASP A 193 7.24 -15.10 -6.90
C ASP A 193 5.97 -15.15 -5.99
N GLY A 194 5.31 -14.01 -5.76
CA GLY A 194 4.13 -13.88 -4.92
C GLY A 194 4.41 -13.82 -3.42
N HIS A 195 5.66 -13.76 -2.96
CA HIS A 195 5.95 -13.43 -1.57
C HIS A 195 5.78 -11.93 -1.31
N VAL A 196 5.68 -11.56 -0.03
CA VAL A 196 5.47 -10.18 0.39
C VAL A 196 6.46 -9.83 1.49
N LYS A 197 7.10 -8.68 1.36
CA LYS A 197 8.09 -8.20 2.32
C LYS A 197 7.95 -6.70 2.53
N TRP A 198 8.16 -6.26 3.78
CA TRP A 198 8.29 -4.84 4.08
C TRP A 198 9.73 -4.40 3.85
N MET A 199 9.91 -3.26 3.17
CA MET A 199 11.21 -2.64 2.93
C MET A 199 11.16 -1.17 3.32
N ARG A 200 12.31 -0.65 3.75
CA ARG A 200 12.45 0.78 4.04
C ARG A 200 12.37 1.60 2.74
N LEU A 201 11.79 2.78 2.82
CA LEU A 201 11.56 3.63 1.67
C LEU A 201 12.88 4.05 1.00
N ASP A 202 13.92 4.33 1.77
CA ASP A 202 15.26 4.64 1.26
C ASP A 202 15.83 3.53 0.35
N GLN A 203 15.69 2.26 0.75
CA GLN A 203 16.13 1.10 -0.04
C GLN A 203 15.35 0.96 -1.34
N ILE A 204 14.04 1.21 -1.28
CA ILE A 204 13.14 1.15 -2.44
C ILE A 204 13.47 2.28 -3.42
N LEU A 205 13.62 3.51 -2.93
CA LEU A 205 13.94 4.67 -3.75
C LEU A 205 15.35 4.61 -4.34
N ALA A 206 16.27 3.95 -3.66
CA ALA A 206 17.59 3.63 -4.19
C ALA A 206 17.56 2.53 -5.27
N ASN A 207 16.42 1.87 -5.50
CA ASN A 207 16.29 0.71 -6.38
C ASN A 207 17.31 -0.39 -6.01
N THR A 208 17.44 -0.69 -4.71
CA THR A 208 18.39 -1.69 -4.21
C THR A 208 18.07 -3.07 -4.81
N ASN A 209 19.07 -3.78 -5.35
CA ASN A 209 18.90 -5.07 -6.07
C ASN A 209 18.05 -4.99 -7.35
N ASP A 210 17.87 -3.80 -7.90
CA ASP A 210 17.15 -3.61 -9.15
C ASP A 210 15.69 -4.13 -9.12
N LEU A 211 14.92 -3.66 -8.13
CA LEU A 211 13.54 -4.06 -7.87
C LEU A 211 12.61 -3.92 -9.10
N TRP A 212 12.90 -2.98 -10.01
CA TRP A 212 12.11 -2.76 -11.22
C TRP A 212 12.57 -3.55 -12.46
N ALA A 213 13.58 -4.43 -12.32
CA ALA A 213 14.11 -5.28 -13.40
C ALA A 213 14.65 -4.49 -14.61
N HIS A 214 15.55 -3.53 -14.39
CA HIS A 214 16.28 -2.88 -15.49
C HIS A 214 17.20 -3.85 -16.21
N SER A 215 17.99 -4.62 -15.44
CA SER A 215 19.02 -5.52 -15.98
C SER A 215 18.55 -6.96 -16.13
N SER A 216 17.25 -7.21 -15.93
CA SER A 216 16.63 -8.51 -16.12
C SER A 216 15.61 -8.44 -17.24
N TYR A 217 16.11 -8.52 -18.48
CA TYR A 217 15.50 -9.14 -19.67
C TYR A 217 16.62 -9.51 -20.65
#